data_AF-A0AA39WIN7-F1
#
_entry.id   AF-A0AA39WIN7-F1
#
_cell.length_a   1.000
_cell.length_b   1.000
_cell.length_c   1.000
_cell.angle_alpha   90.00
_cell.angle_beta   90.00
_cell.angle_gamma   90.00
#
_symmetry.space_group_name_H-M   'P 1'
#
loop_
_entity.id
_entity.type
_entity.pdbx_description
1 polymer ?
#
loop_
_entity_poly.entity_id
_entity_poly.type
_entity_poly.pdbx_seq_one_letter_code
_entity_poly.pdbx_strand_id
1 'polypeptide(L)'
;MRKLALGTSPSVVVGDEKPFASWYRCMFGVVTSPLAGVQEGDSWHMHHYGLSTQIFTCKESTLFFIYKKLEKPTRNGRRYSQEEEERFALEVGDSHVTPLLKIRDVIDRRQWSVLTDLDEGIVEHFHGAGRIALVGDAIIKQAPNLDQGWNSGVQDVVVLTIKLRELVVRKLEGGGIG
;
A
#
# COMPACT_ATOMS: atom_id res chain seq x y z
N MET A 1 7.62 -8.30 -16.40
CA MET A 1 7.46 -9.70 -16.84
C MET A 1 6.55 -9.89 -18.05
N ARG A 2 5.35 -9.29 -18.11
CA ARG A 2 4.39 -9.47 -19.22
C ARG A 2 4.99 -9.31 -20.64
N LYS A 3 5.70 -8.21 -20.92
CA LYS A 3 6.34 -7.98 -22.22
C LYS A 3 7.35 -9.07 -22.60
N LEU A 4 8.09 -9.60 -21.63
CA LEU A 4 9.05 -10.68 -21.85
C LEU A 4 8.35 -12.00 -22.13
N ALA A 5 7.28 -12.30 -21.39
CA ALA A 5 6.47 -13.50 -21.64
C ALA A 5 5.86 -13.47 -23.05
N LEU A 6 5.24 -12.37 -23.47
CA LEU A 6 4.69 -12.21 -24.81
C LEU A 6 5.74 -12.35 -25.93
N GLY A 7 7.02 -12.08 -25.63
CA GLY A 7 8.12 -12.27 -26.56
C GLY A 7 8.57 -13.72 -26.73
N THR A 8 8.18 -14.66 -25.84
CA THR A 8 8.58 -16.08 -25.94
C THR A 8 7.60 -16.92 -26.75
N SER A 9 6.30 -16.59 -26.70
CA SER A 9 5.28 -17.24 -27.55
C SER A 9 4.03 -16.36 -27.65
N PRO A 10 3.38 -16.25 -28.83
CA PRO A 10 2.09 -15.58 -28.96
C PRO A 10 0.95 -16.24 -28.16
N SER A 11 1.09 -17.52 -27.81
CA SER A 11 0.08 -18.31 -27.08
C SER A 11 0.29 -18.34 -25.56
N VAL A 12 1.31 -17.63 -25.04
CA VAL A 12 1.59 -17.62 -23.61
C VAL A 12 0.47 -16.92 -22.86
N VAL A 13 -0.05 -17.58 -21.82
CA VAL A 13 -1.02 -16.96 -20.91
C VAL A 13 -0.29 -15.92 -20.08
N VAL A 14 -0.75 -14.67 -20.13
CA VAL A 14 -0.22 -13.56 -19.33
C VAL A 14 -1.36 -12.88 -18.61
N GLY A 15 -1.09 -12.44 -17.37
CA GLY A 15 -2.06 -11.67 -16.60
C GLY A 15 -2.36 -10.29 -17.21
N ASP A 16 -3.36 -9.64 -16.61
CA ASP A 16 -3.78 -8.28 -16.94
C ASP A 16 -2.61 -7.29 -16.89
N GLU A 17 -2.60 -6.31 -17.79
CA GLU A 17 -1.57 -5.25 -17.80
C GLU A 17 -1.67 -4.33 -16.57
N LYS A 18 -2.89 -4.15 -16.05
CA LYS A 18 -3.19 -3.41 -14.82
C LYS A 18 -3.94 -4.35 -13.87
N PRO A 19 -3.22 -5.21 -13.13
CA PRO A 19 -3.82 -6.28 -12.35
C PRO A 19 -4.50 -5.78 -11.07
N PHE A 20 -4.13 -4.60 -10.59
CA PHE A 20 -4.66 -4.03 -9.35
C PHE A 20 -5.81 -3.07 -9.62
N ALA A 21 -6.82 -3.12 -8.76
CA ALA A 21 -7.94 -2.19 -8.77
C ALA A 21 -7.96 -1.42 -7.46
N SER A 22 -8.20 -0.12 -7.55
CA SER A 22 -8.40 0.75 -6.41
C SER A 22 -9.88 0.88 -6.09
N TRP A 23 -10.25 0.53 -4.85
CA TRP A 23 -11.61 0.71 -4.30
C TRP A 23 -11.70 1.89 -3.35
N TYR A 24 -10.55 2.30 -2.80
CA TYR A 24 -10.42 3.38 -1.85
C TYR A 24 -9.36 4.37 -2.34
N ARG A 25 -9.49 5.61 -1.88
CA ARG A 25 -8.42 6.61 -1.89
C ARG A 25 -8.01 6.91 -0.47
N CYS A 26 -6.75 7.28 -0.28
CA CYS A 26 -6.16 7.61 1.00
C CYS A 26 -5.49 8.97 0.92
N MET A 27 -5.86 9.86 1.83
CA MET A 27 -5.00 10.99 2.20
C MET A 27 -4.15 10.56 3.39
N PHE A 28 -2.84 10.65 3.25
CA PHE A 28 -1.92 10.38 4.35
C PHE A 28 -0.88 11.48 4.46
N GLY A 29 -0.35 11.66 5.65
CA GLY A 29 0.58 12.75 5.92
C GLY A 29 1.08 12.77 7.34
N VAL A 30 1.83 13.83 7.64
CA VAL A 30 2.42 14.06 8.96
C VAL A 30 1.96 15.40 9.48
N VAL A 31 1.63 15.45 10.76
CA VAL A 31 1.40 16.66 11.55
C VAL A 31 2.36 16.72 12.73
N THR A 32 2.75 17.92 13.14
CA THR A 32 3.60 18.10 14.33
C THR A 32 2.80 17.75 15.59
N SER A 33 3.37 16.90 16.47
CA SER A 33 2.80 16.61 17.78
C SER A 33 3.03 17.77 18.76
N PRO A 34 2.20 17.95 19.80
CA PRO A 34 1.03 17.12 20.15
C PRO A 34 -0.25 17.57 19.44
N LEU A 35 -1.14 16.60 19.25
CA LEU A 35 -2.56 16.84 18.98
C LEU A 35 -3.34 16.83 20.30
N ALA A 36 -4.41 17.62 20.38
CA ALA A 36 -5.18 17.73 21.61
C ALA A 36 -5.80 16.37 21.98
N GLY A 37 -5.54 15.91 23.21
CA GLY A 37 -6.08 14.64 23.71
C GLY A 37 -5.43 13.38 23.13
N VAL A 38 -4.27 13.51 22.47
CA VAL A 38 -3.48 12.38 21.97
C VAL A 38 -2.06 12.44 22.53
N GLN A 39 -1.55 11.32 23.01
CA GLN A 39 -0.24 11.19 23.65
C GLN A 39 0.77 10.42 22.79
N GLU A 40 2.05 10.56 23.10
CA GLU A 40 3.10 9.74 22.50
C GLU A 40 2.82 8.25 22.72
N GLY A 41 2.88 7.46 21.65
CA GLY A 41 2.57 6.03 21.66
C GLY A 41 1.10 5.70 21.38
N ASP A 42 0.20 6.69 21.34
CA ASP A 42 -1.19 6.44 21.00
C ASP A 42 -1.35 6.01 19.55
N SER A 43 -2.25 5.04 19.35
CA SER A 43 -2.84 4.75 18.04
C SER A 43 -4.35 4.84 18.15
N TRP A 44 -4.97 5.57 17.23
CA TRP A 44 -6.43 5.71 17.18
C TRP A 44 -6.92 5.33 15.81
N HIS A 45 -7.99 4.54 15.79
CA HIS A 45 -8.65 4.09 14.58
C HIS A 45 -10.14 4.42 14.65
N MET A 46 -10.65 5.09 13.61
CA MET A 46 -12.07 5.29 13.42
C MET A 46 -12.53 4.49 12.21
N HIS A 47 -13.63 3.77 12.37
CA HIS A 47 -14.25 2.97 11.30
C HIS A 47 -15.68 3.41 11.06
N HIS A 48 -15.97 3.86 9.84
CA HIS A 48 -17.30 4.15 9.35
C HIS A 48 -17.49 3.53 7.96
N TYR A 49 -18.75 3.36 7.53
CA TYR A 49 -19.01 2.84 6.19
C TYR A 49 -18.50 3.84 5.14
N GLY A 50 -17.49 3.44 4.37
CA GLY A 50 -16.91 4.24 3.29
C GLY A 50 -15.97 5.36 3.75
N LEU A 51 -15.68 5.48 5.04
CA LEU A 51 -14.70 6.42 5.60
C LEU A 51 -14.04 5.80 6.84
N SER A 52 -12.72 5.77 6.89
CA SER A 52 -12.00 5.35 8.09
C SER A 52 -10.75 6.19 8.27
N THR A 53 -10.28 6.32 9.51
CA THR A 53 -9.06 7.06 9.82
C THR A 53 -8.15 6.24 10.72
N GLN A 54 -6.87 6.53 10.63
CA GLN A 54 -5.85 6.03 11.53
C GLN A 54 -4.90 7.17 11.88
N ILE A 55 -4.49 7.24 13.14
CA ILE A 55 -3.35 8.06 13.55
C ILE A 55 -2.38 7.25 14.41
N PHE A 56 -1.10 7.51 14.22
CA PHE A 56 -0.01 6.96 15.01
C PHE A 56 0.84 8.11 15.54
N THR A 57 0.82 8.33 16.85
CA THR A 57 1.49 9.47 17.47
C THR A 57 2.86 9.08 18.00
N CYS A 58 3.89 9.68 17.41
CA CYS A 58 5.26 9.68 17.88
C CYS A 58 5.54 10.94 18.71
N LYS A 59 6.74 10.99 19.29
CA LYS A 59 7.21 12.10 20.14
C LYS A 59 7.06 13.49 19.50
N GLU A 60 7.48 13.64 18.25
CA GLU A 60 7.55 14.95 17.56
C GLU A 60 6.51 15.08 16.44
N SER A 61 5.89 13.97 16.06
CA SER A 61 5.00 13.93 14.91
C SER A 61 3.87 12.92 15.10
N THR A 62 2.76 13.15 14.44
CA THR A 62 1.68 12.18 14.30
C THR A 62 1.50 11.88 12.81
N LEU A 63 1.59 10.61 12.46
CA LEU A 63 1.26 10.13 11.12
C LEU A 63 -0.26 9.93 11.07
N PHE A 64 -0.91 10.38 10.00
CA PHE A 64 -2.34 10.19 9.80
C PHE A 64 -2.64 9.55 8.46
N PHE A 65 -3.75 8.81 8.43
CA PHE A 65 -4.33 8.21 7.24
C PHE A 65 -5.85 8.40 7.26
N ILE A 66 -6.39 8.80 6.12
CA ILE A 66 -7.83 9.02 5.93
C ILE A 66 -8.25 8.31 4.65
N TYR A 67 -8.96 7.20 4.83
CA TYR A 67 -9.40 6.34 3.76
C TYR A 67 -10.85 6.65 3.40
N LYS A 68 -11.12 6.80 2.12
CA LYS A 68 -12.48 7.01 1.61
C LYS A 68 -12.76 6.12 0.43
N LYS A 69 -13.92 5.48 0.44
CA LYS A 69 -14.36 4.62 -0.66
C LYS A 69 -14.59 5.45 -1.92
N LEU A 70 -14.14 4.96 -3.06
CA LEU A 70 -14.45 5.53 -4.37
C LEU A 70 -15.90 5.18 -4.77
N GLU A 71 -16.56 6.07 -5.50
CA GLU A 71 -17.90 5.80 -6.03
C GLU A 71 -17.92 4.57 -6.95
N LYS A 72 -16.84 4.40 -7.71
CA LYS A 72 -16.61 3.25 -8.59
C LYS A 72 -15.13 2.85 -8.53
N PRO A 73 -14.82 1.55 -8.56
CA PRO A 73 -13.44 1.09 -8.61
C PRO A 73 -12.75 1.53 -9.90
N THR A 74 -11.44 1.77 -9.83
CA THR A 74 -10.61 2.12 -10.98
C THR A 74 -9.33 1.29 -11.02
N ARG A 75 -8.89 0.88 -12.21
CA ARG A 75 -7.54 0.32 -12.44
C ARG A 75 -6.56 1.36 -12.97
N ASN A 76 -7.05 2.57 -13.20
CA ASN A 76 -6.26 3.69 -13.71
C ASN A 76 -5.93 4.59 -12.53
N GLY A 77 -4.83 4.27 -11.83
CA GLY A 77 -4.27 5.18 -10.84
C GLY A 77 -4.00 6.54 -11.47
N ARG A 78 -4.32 7.59 -10.72
CA ARG A 78 -4.09 8.97 -11.15
C ARG A 78 -3.33 9.73 -10.08
N ARG A 79 -2.65 10.80 -10.50
CA ARG A 79 -2.12 11.79 -9.56
C ARG A 79 -3.21 12.80 -9.28
N TYR A 80 -3.44 13.05 -8.00
CA TYR A 80 -4.35 14.10 -7.56
C TYR A 80 -3.63 15.45 -7.59
N SER A 81 -4.35 16.50 -8.00
CA SER A 81 -3.83 17.86 -7.85
C SER A 81 -4.00 18.33 -6.40
N GLN A 82 -3.28 19.40 -6.05
CA GLN A 82 -3.41 20.01 -4.73
C GLN A 82 -4.84 20.51 -4.48
N GLU A 83 -5.52 21.07 -5.49
CA GLU A 83 -6.91 21.51 -5.33
C GLU A 83 -7.87 20.33 -5.07
N GLU A 84 -7.61 19.17 -5.65
CA GLU A 84 -8.41 17.96 -5.39
C GLU A 84 -8.16 17.41 -3.98
N GLU A 85 -6.93 17.52 -3.50
CA GLU A 85 -6.53 17.18 -2.15
C GLU A 85 -7.21 18.10 -1.11
N GLU A 86 -7.23 19.41 -1.34
CA GLU A 86 -7.93 20.36 -0.46
C GLU A 86 -9.45 20.14 -0.49
N ARG A 87 -10.03 19.87 -1.67
CA ARG A 87 -11.45 19.52 -1.78
C ARG A 87 -11.77 18.25 -1.01
N PHE A 88 -10.88 17.26 -1.03
CA PHE A 88 -11.02 16.04 -0.22
C PHE A 88 -11.01 16.38 1.27
N ALA A 89 -10.03 17.17 1.73
CA ALA A 89 -9.93 17.58 3.13
C ALA A 89 -11.22 18.26 3.64
N LEU A 90 -11.76 19.18 2.86
CA LEU A 90 -13.02 19.86 3.17
C LEU A 90 -14.19 18.86 3.24
N GLU A 91 -14.25 17.90 2.32
CA GLU A 91 -15.32 16.90 2.23
C GLU A 91 -15.38 15.99 3.47
N VAL A 92 -14.23 15.65 4.06
CA VAL A 92 -14.16 14.73 5.21
C VAL A 92 -13.97 15.44 6.56
N GLY A 93 -13.69 16.75 6.54
CA GLY A 93 -13.14 17.49 7.67
C GLY A 93 -13.97 17.45 8.96
N ASP A 94 -15.29 17.29 8.87
CA ASP A 94 -16.18 17.23 10.04
C ASP A 94 -16.26 15.86 10.72
N SER A 95 -15.67 14.82 10.13
CA SER A 95 -15.64 13.48 10.71
C SER A 95 -14.62 13.39 11.84
N HIS A 96 -14.88 12.53 12.82
CA HIS A 96 -14.00 12.35 13.98
C HIS A 96 -12.78 11.47 13.66
N VAL A 97 -11.64 11.81 14.24
CA VAL A 97 -10.45 10.96 14.33
C VAL A 97 -10.38 10.30 15.71
N THR A 98 -10.67 11.09 16.74
CA THR A 98 -10.84 10.65 18.14
C THR A 98 -12.14 11.27 18.69
N PRO A 99 -12.57 10.93 19.91
CA PRO A 99 -13.71 11.63 20.53
C PRO A 99 -13.53 13.15 20.69
N LEU A 100 -12.28 13.64 20.64
CA LEU A 100 -11.94 15.06 20.86
C LEU A 100 -11.46 15.78 19.59
N LEU A 101 -11.09 15.05 18.54
CA LEU A 101 -10.51 15.59 17.32
C LEU A 101 -11.34 15.23 16.10
N LYS A 102 -11.55 16.22 15.25
CA LYS A 102 -12.03 16.03 13.88
C LYS A 102 -10.87 15.95 12.90
N ILE A 103 -11.15 15.45 11.71
CA ILE A 103 -10.16 15.35 10.62
C ILE A 103 -9.57 16.71 10.27
N ARG A 104 -10.39 17.77 10.21
CA ARG A 104 -9.89 19.14 9.96
C ARG A 104 -8.86 19.60 10.98
N ASP A 105 -9.03 19.24 12.25
CA ASP A 105 -8.13 19.65 13.35
C ASP A 105 -6.73 19.02 13.19
N VAL A 106 -6.64 17.90 12.45
CA VAL A 106 -5.40 17.22 12.08
C VAL A 106 -4.83 17.80 10.78
N ILE A 107 -5.65 17.88 9.74
CA ILE A 107 -5.22 18.31 8.39
C ILE A 107 -4.76 19.77 8.39
N ASP A 108 -5.42 20.68 9.11
CA ASP A 108 -5.07 22.11 9.09
C ASP A 108 -3.68 22.39 9.70
N ARG A 109 -3.16 21.45 10.49
CA ARG A 109 -1.84 21.54 11.14
C ARG A 109 -0.77 20.70 10.44
N ARG A 110 -1.12 20.00 9.35
CA ARG A 110 -0.21 19.07 8.67
C ARG A 110 1.03 19.79 8.14
N GLN A 111 2.16 19.11 8.22
CA GLN A 111 3.40 19.52 7.57
C GLN A 111 3.34 19.24 6.07
N TRP A 112 2.81 18.07 5.73
CA TRP A 112 2.58 17.64 4.36
C TRP A 112 1.51 16.54 4.34
N SER A 113 0.91 16.37 3.17
CA SER A 113 0.02 15.27 2.87
C SER A 113 0.07 14.91 1.39
N VAL A 114 -0.41 13.72 1.07
CA VAL A 114 -0.58 13.21 -0.28
C VAL A 114 -1.92 12.49 -0.37
N LEU A 115 -2.65 12.73 -1.45
CA LEU A 115 -3.83 11.95 -1.82
C LEU A 115 -3.49 10.95 -2.93
N THR A 116 -3.80 9.68 -2.71
CA THR A 116 -3.58 8.59 -3.69
C THR A 116 -4.73 7.60 -3.71
N ASP A 117 -4.91 6.93 -4.85
CA ASP A 117 -5.72 5.72 -4.91
C ASP A 117 -4.93 4.55 -4.29
N LEU A 118 -5.65 3.64 -3.62
CA LEU A 118 -5.09 2.45 -3.00
C LEU A 118 -5.37 1.25 -3.87
N ASP A 119 -4.37 0.88 -4.68
CA ASP A 119 -4.41 -0.33 -5.48
C ASP A 119 -4.47 -1.57 -4.60
N GLU A 120 -5.39 -2.48 -4.91
CA GLU A 120 -5.55 -3.75 -4.21
C GLU A 120 -5.62 -4.90 -5.22
N GLY A 121 -5.06 -6.05 -4.84
CA GLY A 121 -5.15 -7.29 -5.61
C GLY A 121 -3.91 -8.15 -5.56
N ILE A 122 -3.93 -9.23 -6.32
CA ILE A 122 -2.85 -10.21 -6.44
C ILE A 122 -2.57 -10.51 -7.91
N VAL A 123 -1.29 -10.65 -8.25
CA VAL A 123 -0.84 -11.10 -9.56
C VAL A 123 -0.72 -12.63 -9.57
N GLU A 124 -1.33 -13.28 -10.56
CA GLU A 124 -1.34 -14.75 -10.67
C GLU A 124 0.04 -15.35 -11.00
N HIS A 125 0.89 -14.60 -11.70
CA HIS A 125 2.21 -15.05 -12.14
C HIS A 125 3.33 -14.17 -11.59
N PHE A 126 4.11 -14.72 -10.66
CA PHE A 126 5.16 -14.01 -9.91
C PHE A 126 6.59 -14.43 -10.26
N HIS A 127 6.80 -15.31 -11.23
CA HIS A 127 8.12 -15.60 -11.80
C HIS A 127 8.06 -15.84 -13.32
N GLY A 128 9.19 -15.70 -14.01
CA GLY A 128 9.23 -15.83 -15.47
C GLY A 128 10.64 -15.89 -16.06
N ALA A 129 10.73 -16.45 -17.28
CA ALA A 129 11.95 -16.57 -18.07
C ALA A 129 13.16 -17.22 -17.34
N GLY A 130 12.90 -18.01 -16.28
CA GLY A 130 13.91 -18.65 -15.43
C GLY A 130 14.86 -17.68 -14.70
N ARG A 131 14.64 -16.37 -14.79
CA ARG A 131 15.59 -15.34 -14.34
C ARG A 131 14.94 -14.18 -13.60
N ILE A 132 13.60 -14.15 -13.53
CA ILE A 132 12.85 -13.04 -12.93
C ILE A 132 11.87 -13.61 -11.91
N ALA A 133 11.86 -13.01 -10.72
CA ALA A 133 10.86 -13.22 -9.68
C ALA A 133 10.37 -11.84 -9.19
N LEU A 134 9.11 -11.77 -8.79
CA LEU A 134 8.50 -10.64 -8.09
C LEU A 134 8.42 -10.95 -6.59
N VAL A 135 8.29 -9.92 -5.75
CA VAL A 135 8.07 -10.01 -4.30
C VAL A 135 7.32 -8.77 -3.81
N GLY A 136 6.63 -8.86 -2.67
CA GLY A 136 5.93 -7.74 -2.02
C GLY A 136 4.85 -7.12 -2.91
N ASP A 137 4.76 -5.79 -2.91
CA ASP A 137 3.76 -5.00 -3.65
C ASP A 137 3.74 -5.24 -5.17
N ALA A 138 4.78 -5.87 -5.73
CA ALA A 138 4.78 -6.30 -7.13
C ALA A 138 3.91 -7.54 -7.38
N ILE A 139 3.65 -8.34 -6.34
CA ILE A 139 2.75 -9.51 -6.37
C ILE A 139 1.41 -9.14 -5.77
N ILE A 140 1.42 -8.63 -4.54
CA ILE A 140 0.22 -8.44 -3.74
C ILE A 140 0.21 -7.03 -3.18
N LYS A 141 -0.84 -6.28 -3.53
CA LYS A 141 -1.14 -5.01 -2.87
C LYS A 141 -2.30 -5.22 -1.93
N GLN A 142 -2.05 -4.98 -0.65
CA GLN A 142 -3.02 -5.15 0.42
C GLN A 142 -3.57 -3.78 0.82
N ALA A 143 -4.84 -3.74 1.20
CA ALA A 143 -5.38 -2.55 1.86
C ALA A 143 -4.57 -2.29 3.15
N PRO A 144 -4.25 -1.02 3.44
CA PRO A 144 -3.39 -0.66 4.58
C PRO A 144 -4.09 -0.83 5.93
N ASN A 145 -5.35 -1.23 5.99
CA ASN A 145 -6.09 -1.39 7.24
C ASN A 145 -5.48 -2.41 8.21
N LEU A 146 -4.61 -3.33 7.73
CA LEU A 146 -3.88 -4.28 8.57
C LEU A 146 -2.40 -3.90 8.77
N ASP A 147 -1.91 -2.87 8.08
CA ASP A 147 -0.51 -2.43 8.11
C ASP A 147 0.51 -3.56 7.88
N GLN A 148 0.14 -4.56 7.07
CA GLN A 148 0.96 -5.74 6.81
C GLN A 148 1.78 -5.68 5.51
N GLY A 149 1.56 -4.72 4.61
CA GLY A 149 2.22 -4.72 3.29
C GLY A 149 3.75 -4.81 3.37
N TRP A 150 4.35 -4.02 4.27
CA TRP A 150 5.80 -4.05 4.50
C TRP A 150 6.26 -5.39 5.11
N ASN A 151 5.56 -5.87 6.14
CA ASN A 151 5.89 -7.13 6.82
C ASN A 151 5.80 -8.33 5.87
N SER A 152 4.74 -8.42 5.08
CA SER A 152 4.55 -9.42 4.03
C SER A 152 5.67 -9.36 3.00
N GLY A 153 6.02 -8.16 2.52
CA GLY A 153 7.11 -7.98 1.56
C GLY A 153 8.47 -8.44 2.09
N VAL A 154 8.77 -8.19 3.36
CA VAL A 154 10.00 -8.70 4.00
C VAL A 154 9.99 -10.23 4.07
N GLN A 155 8.85 -10.83 4.43
CA GLN A 155 8.71 -12.30 4.46
C GLN A 155 8.91 -12.91 3.07
N ASP A 156 8.35 -12.30 2.02
CA ASP A 156 8.55 -12.74 0.64
C ASP A 156 10.03 -12.77 0.25
N VAL A 157 10.79 -11.71 0.59
CA VAL A 157 12.22 -11.63 0.32
C VAL A 157 12.99 -12.73 1.06
N VAL A 158 12.71 -12.92 2.36
CA VAL A 158 13.36 -13.95 3.17
C VAL A 158 13.12 -15.34 2.58
N VAL A 159 11.86 -15.67 2.27
CA VAL A 159 11.49 -16.96 1.67
C VAL A 159 12.17 -17.15 0.32
N LEU A 160 12.16 -16.13 -0.54
CA LEU A 160 12.84 -16.18 -1.85
C LEU A 160 14.34 -16.46 -1.68
N THR A 161 15.02 -15.76 -0.79
CA THR A 161 16.46 -15.95 -0.55
C THR A 161 16.76 -17.35 -0.01
N ILE A 162 15.96 -17.87 0.92
CA ILE A 162 16.09 -19.23 1.43
C ILE A 162 15.98 -20.24 0.28
N LYS A 163 14.96 -20.10 -0.57
CA LYS A 163 14.73 -21.02 -1.70
C LYS A 163 15.82 -20.93 -2.76
N LEU A 164 16.31 -19.73 -3.07
CA LEU A 164 17.46 -19.58 -3.97
C LEU A 164 18.71 -20.24 -3.40
N ARG A 165 18.97 -20.07 -2.10
CA ARG A 165 20.10 -20.73 -1.43
C ARG A 165 19.99 -22.25 -1.51
N GLU A 166 18.81 -22.82 -1.21
CA GLU A 166 18.55 -24.26 -1.34
C GLU A 166 18.88 -24.77 -2.75
N LEU A 167 18.45 -24.05 -3.80
CA LEU A 167 18.72 -24.42 -5.20
C LEU A 167 20.22 -24.35 -5.55
N VAL A 168 20.92 -23.32 -5.09
CA VAL A 168 22.37 -23.17 -5.30
C VAL A 168 23.13 -24.29 -4.61
N VAL A 169 22.82 -24.59 -3.35
CA VAL A 169 23.46 -25.67 -2.59
C VAL A 169 23.22 -27.03 -3.26
N ARG A 170 21.97 -27.34 -3.62
CA ARG A 170 21.65 -28.59 -4.35
C ARG A 170 22.43 -28.73 -5.66
N LYS A 171 22.59 -27.64 -6.41
CA LYS A 171 23.38 -27.64 -7.65
C LYS A 171 24.87 -27.92 -7.40
N LEU A 172 25.41 -27.43 -6.29
CA LEU A 172 26.81 -27.64 -5.91
C LEU A 172 27.06 -29.06 -5.36
N GLU A 173 26.12 -29.59 -4.57
CA GLU A 173 26.21 -30.93 -3.98
C GLU A 173 25.90 -32.04 -4.99
N GLY A 174 25.00 -31.80 -5.95
CA GLY A 174 24.63 -32.74 -7.00
C GLY A 174 25.52 -32.70 -8.25
N GLY A 175 26.83 -32.45 -8.09
CA GLY A 175 27.78 -32.15 -9.15
C GLY A 175 27.56 -32.90 -10.48
N GLY A 176 27.39 -32.12 -11.55
CA GLY A 176 27.62 -32.49 -12.95
C GLY A 176 26.87 -33.71 -13.49
N ILE A 177 25.82 -33.49 -14.26
CA ILE A 177 25.49 -34.35 -15.39
C ILE A 177 25.29 -33.41 -16.59
N GLY A 178 26.00 -33.72 -17.68
CA GLY A 178 26.17 -32.87 -18.86
C GLY A 178 24.91 -32.45 -19.60
#